data_AF-A0A971JTY9-F1
#
_entry.id   AF-A0A971JTY9-F1
#
_cell.length_a   1.000
_cell.length_b   1.000
_cell.length_c   1.000
_cell.angle_alpha   90.00
_cell.angle_beta   90.00
_cell.angle_gamma   90.00
#
_symmetry.space_group_name_H-M   'P 1'
#
loop_
_entity.id
_entity.type
_entity.pdbx_description
1 polymer ?
#
loop_
_entity_poly.entity_id
_entity_poly.type
_entity_poly.pdbx_seq_one_letter_code
_entity_poly.pdbx_strand_id
1 'polypeptide(L)'
;MAAKPKRGKNKDNARRSKKKVSILSQEKVTYVDYKDVTLLKRFISDRAKIRARRVTGNSAQQQREVAMEIKNAREMALIPYTNRITQQRGNRDRSDRGERGLRPDGPMPRPSAPPPGPSGEADDPGVEVEATEVETEEVEA
;
A
#
# COMPACT_ATOMS: atom_id res chain seq x y z
N MET A 1 -39.73 12.10 1.28
CA MET A 1 -38.42 11.88 0.62
C MET A 1 -37.32 12.55 1.45
N ALA A 2 -36.54 11.80 2.22
CA ALA A 2 -35.45 12.36 3.03
C ALA A 2 -34.14 12.41 2.21
N ALA A 3 -33.52 13.58 2.13
CA ALA A 3 -32.27 13.78 1.41
C ALA A 3 -31.10 13.08 2.14
N LYS A 4 -30.36 12.21 1.44
CA LYS A 4 -29.18 11.51 1.98
C LYS A 4 -28.06 12.53 2.32
N PRO A 5 -27.34 12.36 3.45
CA PRO A 5 -26.33 13.31 3.88
C PRO A 5 -25.14 13.34 2.90
N LYS A 6 -24.68 14.55 2.57
CA LYS A 6 -23.49 14.75 1.70
C LYS A 6 -22.23 14.29 2.44
N ARG A 7 -21.55 13.28 1.88
CA ARG A 7 -20.27 12.75 2.37
C ARG A 7 -19.27 13.89 2.54
N GLY A 8 -18.77 14.08 3.77
CA GLY A 8 -17.77 15.09 4.10
C GLY A 8 -16.48 14.91 3.28
N LYS A 9 -15.85 16.02 2.90
CA LYS A 9 -14.62 16.03 2.10
C LYS A 9 -13.50 15.26 2.83
N ASN A 10 -12.89 14.28 2.16
CA ASN A 10 -11.86 13.39 2.72
C ASN A 10 -10.68 14.18 3.33
N LYS A 11 -10.52 14.08 4.65
CA LYS A 11 -9.40 14.63 5.45
C LYS A 11 -8.04 14.06 5.04
N ASP A 12 -8.02 12.97 4.28
CA ASP A 12 -6.82 12.35 3.71
C ASP A 12 -6.08 13.24 2.70
N ASN A 13 -6.78 14.20 2.09
CA ASN A 13 -6.14 15.12 1.14
C ASN A 13 -5.34 16.24 1.83
N ALA A 14 -5.56 16.46 3.13
CA ALA A 14 -4.88 17.51 3.91
C ALA A 14 -3.41 17.16 4.22
N ARG A 15 -2.99 15.91 4.01
CA ARG A 15 -1.60 15.46 4.19
C ARG A 15 -0.83 15.34 2.86
N ARG A 16 -1.30 15.93 1.76
CA ARG A 16 -0.50 16.00 0.52
C ARG A 16 0.74 16.84 0.81
N SER A 17 1.84 16.16 1.12
CA SER A 17 3.16 16.73 1.28
C SER A 17 3.44 17.65 0.09
N LYS A 18 3.76 18.92 0.37
CA LYS A 18 4.17 19.90 -0.64
C LYS A 18 5.23 19.27 -1.55
N LYS A 19 5.08 19.49 -2.86
CA LYS A 19 6.06 19.03 -3.86
C LYS A 19 7.43 19.58 -3.46
N LYS A 20 8.38 18.68 -3.21
CA LYS A 20 9.78 19.04 -3.02
C LYS A 20 10.35 19.51 -4.36
N VAL A 21 11.24 20.50 -4.31
CA VAL A 21 11.96 20.98 -5.49
C VAL A 21 13.04 19.97 -5.86
N SER A 22 13.17 19.69 -7.17
CA SER A 22 14.18 18.78 -7.73
C SER A 22 15.59 19.25 -7.40
N ILE A 23 16.46 18.33 -6.98
CA ILE A 23 17.88 18.60 -6.71
C ILE A 23 18.59 19.03 -8.00
N LEU A 24 18.26 18.40 -9.13
CA LEU A 24 18.84 18.71 -10.44
C LEU A 24 18.54 20.15 -10.87
N SER A 25 17.33 20.63 -10.58
CA SER A 25 16.91 21.99 -10.92
C SER A 25 17.55 23.05 -10.01
N GLN A 26 17.88 22.70 -8.77
CA GLN A 26 18.59 23.61 -7.86
C GLN A 26 20.05 23.78 -8.28
N GLU A 27 20.70 22.69 -8.66
CA GLU A 27 22.12 22.66 -9.05
C GLU A 27 22.33 23.01 -10.53
N LYS A 28 21.26 23.27 -11.28
CA LYS A 28 21.26 23.61 -12.72
C LYS A 28 22.05 22.61 -13.57
N VAL A 29 22.01 21.34 -13.19
CA VAL A 29 22.68 20.27 -13.93
C VAL A 29 21.88 19.98 -15.20
N THR A 30 22.47 20.25 -16.36
CA THR A 30 21.81 20.08 -17.67
C THR A 30 21.81 18.63 -18.14
N TYR A 31 22.83 17.86 -17.77
CA TYR A 31 23.02 16.48 -18.23
C TYR A 31 23.46 15.57 -17.07
N VAL A 32 22.95 14.34 -17.05
CA VAL A 32 23.22 13.36 -15.99
C VAL A 32 23.91 12.15 -16.61
N ASP A 33 25.17 11.94 -16.22
CA ASP A 33 26.03 10.85 -16.69
C ASP A 33 26.27 9.77 -15.62
N TYR A 34 26.56 8.54 -16.08
CA TYR A 34 26.84 7.38 -15.24
C TYR A 34 28.19 7.50 -14.53
N LYS A 35 29.07 8.33 -15.08
CA LYS A 35 30.40 8.64 -14.55
C LYS A 35 30.33 9.50 -13.29
N ASP A 36 29.28 10.31 -13.14
CA ASP A 36 29.12 11.23 -12.01
C ASP A 36 28.55 10.51 -10.78
N VAL A 37 29.37 9.66 -10.18
CA VAL A 37 28.98 8.83 -9.05
C VAL A 37 28.52 9.67 -7.85
N THR A 38 29.10 10.86 -7.65
CA THR A 38 28.73 11.80 -6.58
C THR A 38 27.30 12.29 -6.72
N LEU A 39 26.87 12.63 -7.94
CA LEU A 39 25.51 13.05 -8.25
C LEU A 39 24.53 11.88 -8.11
N LEU A 40 24.85 10.72 -8.71
CA LEU A 40 23.98 9.54 -8.68
C LEU A 40 23.78 8.98 -7.27
N LYS A 41 24.81 9.02 -6.42
CA LYS A 41 24.70 8.61 -5.00
C LYS A 41 23.61 9.37 -4.23
N ARG A 42 23.33 10.64 -4.57
CA ARG A 42 22.29 11.44 -3.90
C ARG A 42 20.87 10.98 -4.25
N PHE A 43 20.70 10.36 -5.42
CA PHE A 43 19.45 9.73 -5.85
C PHE A 43 19.28 8.29 -5.36
N ILE A 44 20.25 7.77 -4.63
CA ILE A 44 20.26 6.41 -4.10
C ILE A 44 20.09 6.47 -2.58
N SER A 45 19.53 5.41 -2.01
CA SER A 45 19.46 5.19 -0.56
C SER A 45 20.69 4.45 -0.09
N ASP A 46 20.97 4.47 1.21
CA ASP A 46 22.11 3.77 1.79
C ASP A 46 22.12 2.26 1.48
N ARG A 47 20.94 1.67 1.21
CA ARG A 47 20.76 0.26 0.79
C ARG A 47 21.02 0.03 -0.69
N ALA A 48 21.60 1.01 -1.38
CA ALA A 48 21.79 1.05 -2.82
C ALA A 48 20.51 1.01 -3.67
N LYS A 49 19.32 1.29 -3.11
CA LYS A 49 18.06 1.36 -3.88
C LYS A 49 17.80 2.77 -4.42
N ILE A 50 17.28 2.88 -5.65
CA ILE A 50 16.91 4.17 -6.26
C ILE A 50 15.79 4.83 -5.44
N ARG A 51 15.97 6.10 -5.06
CA ARG A 51 14.95 6.87 -4.33
C ARG A 51 13.78 7.18 -5.24
N ALA A 52 12.56 7.09 -4.69
CA ALA A 52 11.36 7.42 -5.42
C ALA A 52 11.28 8.92 -5.72
N ARG A 53 10.70 9.28 -6.88
CA ARG A 53 10.49 10.66 -7.33
C ARG A 53 9.90 11.59 -6.27
N ARG A 54 8.97 11.11 -5.44
CA ARG A 54 8.33 11.91 -4.37
C ARG A 54 9.30 12.38 -3.27
N VAL A 55 10.41 11.66 -3.09
CA VAL A 55 11.42 11.98 -2.08
C VAL A 55 12.40 13.02 -2.61
N THR A 56 12.81 12.89 -3.88
CA THR A 56 13.81 13.74 -4.53
C THR A 56 13.21 14.99 -5.19
N GLY A 57 11.92 14.98 -5.54
CA GLY A 57 11.24 16.12 -6.16
C GLY A 57 11.47 16.25 -7.68
N ASN A 58 12.09 15.25 -8.32
CA ASN A 58 12.46 15.28 -9.74
C ASN A 58 11.24 15.34 -10.68
N SER A 59 11.41 15.83 -11.91
CA SER A 59 10.42 15.63 -12.98
C SER A 59 10.31 14.16 -13.38
N ALA A 60 9.25 13.78 -14.10
CA ALA A 60 9.07 12.41 -14.59
C ALA A 60 10.16 12.02 -15.61
N GLN A 61 10.53 12.95 -16.51
CA GLN A 61 11.58 12.76 -17.51
C GLN A 61 12.95 12.60 -16.83
N GLN A 62 13.33 13.58 -16.01
CA GLN A 62 14.53 13.54 -15.17
C GLN A 62 14.66 12.24 -14.36
N GLN A 63 13.56 11.75 -13.77
CA GLN A 63 13.60 10.50 -13.01
C GLN A 63 13.87 9.28 -13.89
N ARG A 64 13.36 9.26 -15.13
CA ARG A 64 13.65 8.17 -16.10
C ARG A 64 15.11 8.21 -16.51
N GLU A 65 15.63 9.39 -16.85
CA GLU A 65 17.04 9.62 -17.20
C GLU A 65 17.96 9.15 -16.07
N VAL A 66 17.77 9.67 -14.84
CA VAL A 66 18.54 9.24 -13.66
C VAL A 66 18.42 7.73 -13.43
N ALA A 67 17.25 7.13 -13.63
CA ALA A 67 17.08 5.70 -13.41
C ALA A 67 17.78 4.84 -14.48
N MET A 68 17.83 5.28 -15.73
CA MET A 68 18.62 4.62 -16.77
C MET A 68 20.10 4.74 -16.44
N GLU A 69 20.54 5.92 -16.05
CA GLU A 69 21.93 6.19 -15.78
C GLU A 69 22.47 5.44 -14.56
N ILE A 70 21.65 5.28 -13.51
CA ILE A 70 21.99 4.42 -12.37
C ILE A 70 22.09 2.95 -12.78
N LYS A 71 21.28 2.48 -13.74
CA LYS A 71 21.40 1.10 -14.23
C LYS A 71 22.70 0.91 -15.00
N ASN A 72 23.02 1.83 -15.91
CA ASN A 72 24.29 1.84 -16.64
C ASN A 72 25.48 1.88 -15.67
N ALA A 73 25.45 2.75 -14.66
CA ALA A 73 26.49 2.84 -13.63
C ALA A 73 26.66 1.54 -12.82
N ARG A 74 25.59 0.77 -12.64
CA ARG A 74 25.65 -0.53 -11.94
C ARG A 74 26.24 -1.63 -12.83
N GLU A 75 25.94 -1.60 -14.12
CA GLU A 75 26.56 -2.51 -15.10
C GLU A 75 28.06 -2.25 -15.20
N MET A 76 28.49 -0.97 -15.12
CA MET A 76 29.89 -0.56 -15.08
C MET A 76 30.55 -0.71 -13.69
N ALA A 77 29.86 -1.33 -12.72
CA ALA A 77 30.33 -1.55 -11.35
C ALA A 77 30.74 -0.29 -10.55
N LEU A 78 30.34 0.91 -10.99
CA LEU A 78 30.59 2.17 -10.27
C LEU A 78 29.70 2.31 -9.03
N ILE A 79 28.51 1.70 -9.08
CA ILE A 79 27.51 1.73 -8.01
C ILE A 79 27.06 0.31 -7.70
N PRO A 80 26.95 -0.09 -6.41
CA PRO A 80 26.50 -1.43 -6.05
C PRO A 80 25.00 -1.64 -6.30
N TYR A 81 24.60 -2.89 -6.52
CA TYR A 81 23.18 -3.27 -6.59
C TYR A 81 22.53 -3.37 -5.21
N THR A 82 23.28 -3.82 -4.21
CA THR A 82 22.79 -4.02 -2.84
C THR A 82 23.85 -3.58 -1.85
N ASN A 83 23.40 -2.98 -0.75
CA ASN A 83 24.25 -2.73 0.40
C ASN A 83 23.53 -3.24 1.64
N ARG A 84 24.13 -4.22 2.33
CA ARG A 84 23.59 -4.80 3.56
C ARG A 84 23.89 -3.83 4.70
N ILE A 85 22.93 -2.95 4.99
CA ILE A 85 22.97 -2.18 6.23
C ILE A 85 22.60 -3.14 7.36
N THR A 86 23.60 -3.58 8.11
CA THR A 86 23.38 -4.15 9.44
C THR A 86 22.84 -3.00 10.28
N GLN A 87 21.53 -2.88 10.38
CA GLN A 87 20.95 -2.08 11.45
C GLN A 87 21.36 -2.81 12.71
N GLN A 88 22.48 -2.38 13.31
CA GLN A 88 22.76 -2.65 14.70
C GLN A 88 21.53 -2.11 15.39
N ARG A 89 20.60 -3.00 15.76
CA ARG A 89 19.45 -2.61 16.55
C ARG A 89 20.09 -2.07 17.80
N GLY A 90 20.20 -0.75 17.88
CA GLY A 90 20.72 -0.07 19.06
C GLY A 90 20.06 -0.76 20.23
N ASN A 91 20.87 -1.14 21.20
CA ASN A 91 20.49 -1.81 22.43
C ASN A 91 19.34 -1.00 23.04
N ARG A 92 18.10 -1.27 22.58
CA ARG A 92 16.91 -0.54 22.98
C ARG A 92 16.69 -1.08 24.35
N ASP A 93 17.21 -0.31 25.30
CA ASP A 93 17.03 -0.54 26.71
C ASP A 93 15.56 -0.88 26.92
N ARG A 94 15.33 -2.16 27.22
CA ARG A 94 13.99 -2.73 27.42
C ARG A 94 13.42 -2.29 28.77
N SER A 95 14.17 -1.50 29.54
CA SER A 95 13.83 -1.05 30.89
C SER A 95 12.64 -0.07 30.94
N ASP A 96 12.39 0.70 29.87
CA ASP A 96 11.37 1.77 29.88
C ASP A 96 10.03 1.39 29.24
N ARG A 97 9.84 0.13 28.82
CA ARG A 97 8.49 -0.34 28.45
C ARG A 97 7.76 -0.72 29.72
N GLY A 98 7.30 0.31 30.44
CA GLY A 98 6.49 0.21 31.65
C GLY A 98 5.45 -0.90 31.53
N GLU A 99 5.28 -1.63 32.64
CA GLU A 99 4.43 -2.79 32.86
C GLU A 99 3.18 -2.79 31.97
N ARG A 100 3.35 -3.32 30.75
CA ARG A 100 2.21 -3.65 29.90
C ARG A 100 1.66 -4.92 30.53
N GLY A 101 0.71 -4.73 31.45
CA GLY A 101 0.12 -5.76 32.30
C GLY A 101 -0.01 -7.10 31.58
N LEU A 102 0.29 -8.18 32.32
CA LEU A 102 0.34 -9.55 31.80
C LEU A 102 -0.85 -9.77 30.86
N ARG A 103 -0.56 -10.01 29.59
CA ARG A 103 -1.57 -10.54 28.67
C ARG A 103 -2.00 -11.87 29.29
N PRO A 104 -3.30 -12.10 29.57
CA PRO A 104 -3.73 -13.39 30.10
C PRO A 104 -3.25 -14.50 29.16
N ASP A 105 -2.56 -15.51 29.70
CA ASP A 105 -1.90 -16.60 28.95
C ASP A 105 -2.89 -17.61 28.31
N GLY A 106 -4.14 -17.23 28.12
CA GLY A 106 -5.20 -18.10 27.61
C GLY A 106 -5.79 -17.61 26.28
N PRO A 107 -6.10 -18.51 25.33
CA PRO A 107 -7.01 -18.15 24.25
C PRO A 107 -8.34 -17.67 24.87
N MET A 108 -8.93 -16.63 24.27
CA MET A 108 -10.18 -16.03 24.77
C MET A 108 -11.22 -17.12 25.03
N PRO A 109 -11.96 -17.08 26.15
CA PRO A 109 -13.00 -18.06 26.40
C PRO A 109 -14.00 -18.02 25.24
N ARG A 110 -14.29 -19.19 24.67
CA ARG A 110 -15.33 -19.28 23.63
C ARG A 110 -16.65 -18.89 24.28
N PRO A 111 -17.47 -18.04 23.63
CA PRO A 111 -18.79 -17.72 24.16
C PRO A 111 -19.60 -19.01 24.30
N SER A 112 -20.20 -19.20 25.47
CA SER A 112 -20.96 -20.40 25.84
C SER A 112 -22.36 -20.43 25.22
N ALA A 113 -22.84 -19.32 24.68
CA ALA A 113 -24.12 -19.23 23.99
C ALA A 113 -23.91 -19.21 22.46
N PRO A 114 -24.67 -20.00 21.68
CA PRO A 114 -24.75 -19.78 20.24
C PRO A 114 -25.25 -18.35 19.95
N PRO A 115 -24.82 -17.71 18.85
CA PRO A 115 -25.34 -16.40 18.48
C PRO A 115 -26.87 -16.47 18.42
N PRO A 116 -27.59 -15.47 18.95
CA PRO A 116 -29.03 -15.44 18.82
C PRO A 116 -29.39 -15.57 17.33
N GLY A 117 -30.27 -16.52 17.03
CA GLY A 117 -30.80 -16.68 15.67
C GLY A 117 -31.45 -15.39 15.19
N PRO A 118 -31.64 -15.21 13.88
CA PRO A 118 -32.29 -14.02 13.35
C PRO A 118 -33.70 -13.92 13.95
N SER A 119 -33.88 -13.00 14.90
CA SER A 119 -35.19 -12.58 15.38
C SER A 119 -35.85 -11.75 14.29
N GLY A 120 -36.73 -12.39 13.52
CA GLY A 120 -37.45 -11.73 12.44
C GLY A 120 -38.12 -12.77 11.54
N GLU A 121 -39.17 -13.41 12.04
CA GLU A 121 -40.26 -13.86 11.17
C GLU A 121 -40.82 -12.59 10.52
N ALA A 122 -40.26 -12.25 9.36
CA ALA A 122 -40.87 -11.32 8.43
C ALA A 122 -41.97 -12.10 7.72
N ASP A 123 -43.22 -11.81 8.08
CA ASP A 123 -44.37 -12.03 7.21
C ASP A 123 -44.07 -11.49 5.81
N ASP A 124 -44.04 -12.37 4.80
CA ASP A 124 -44.12 -11.97 3.40
C ASP A 124 -45.35 -12.65 2.77
N PRO A 125 -46.40 -11.89 2.43
CA PRO A 125 -47.61 -12.44 1.84
C PRO A 125 -47.47 -12.59 0.32
N GLY A 126 -47.68 -13.81 -0.16
CA GLY A 126 -48.28 -14.08 -1.46
C GLY A 126 -47.36 -14.03 -2.68
N VAL A 127 -46.92 -15.22 -3.12
CA VAL A 127 -46.78 -15.52 -4.55
C VAL A 127 -47.27 -16.95 -4.78
N GLU A 128 -48.54 -17.09 -5.20
CA GLU A 128 -49.01 -18.30 -5.85
C GLU A 128 -48.38 -18.36 -7.24
N VAL A 129 -47.57 -19.38 -7.50
CA VAL A 129 -47.13 -19.72 -8.86
C VAL A 129 -47.76 -21.06 -9.21
N GLU A 130 -48.75 -20.99 -10.10
CA GLU A 130 -49.38 -22.11 -10.78
C GLU A 130 -48.32 -23.06 -11.35
N ALA A 131 -48.43 -24.33 -11.00
CA ALA A 131 -47.76 -25.41 -11.72
C ALA A 131 -48.53 -25.66 -13.02
N THR A 132 -48.03 -25.15 -14.14
CA THR A 132 -48.41 -25.65 -15.46
C THR A 132 -47.64 -26.95 -15.72
N GLU A 133 -48.36 -28.06 -15.67
CA GLU A 133 -47.90 -29.36 -16.15
C GLU A 133 -47.64 -29.27 -17.66
N VAL A 134 -46.40 -29.58 -18.09
CA VAL A 134 -46.09 -29.82 -19.51
C VAL A 134 -45.90 -31.32 -19.66
N GLU A 135 -46.90 -31.95 -20.26
CA GLU A 135 -46.83 -33.32 -20.76
C GLU A 135 -45.75 -33.41 -21.84
N THR A 136 -44.81 -34.34 -21.67
CA THR A 136 -43.94 -34.83 -22.74
C THR A 136 -44.37 -36.25 -23.06
N GLU A 137 -45.18 -36.41 -24.11
CA GLU A 137 -45.36 -37.69 -24.79
C GLU A 137 -44.13 -37.95 -25.66
N GLU A 138 -43.44 -39.06 -25.40
CA GLU A 138 -42.63 -39.74 -26.41
C GLU A 138 -43.56 -40.54 -27.34
N VAL A 139 -43.05 -40.77 -28.57
CA VAL A 139 -43.23 -41.96 -29.44
C VAL A 139 -43.74 -41.64 -30.87
N GLU A 140 -42.76 -41.62 -31.78
CA GLU A 140 -42.68 -42.30 -33.09
C GLU A 140 -43.88 -42.30 -34.07
N ALA A 141 -43.73 -41.56 -35.19
CA ALA A 141 -43.84 -42.00 -36.60
C ALA A 141 -43.88 -40.80 -37.57
#